data_AF-A0AAW2WQY8-F1
#
_entry.id   AF-A0AAW2WQY8-F1
#
_cell.length_a   1.000
_cell.length_b   1.000
_cell.length_c   1.000
_cell.angle_alpha   90.00
_cell.angle_beta   90.00
_cell.angle_gamma   90.00
#
_symmetry.space_group_name_H-M   'P 1'
#
loop_
_entity.id
_entity.type
_entity.pdbx_description
1 polymer ?
#
loop_
_entity_poly.entity_id
_entity_poly.type
_entity_poly.pdbx_seq_one_letter_code
_entity_poly.pdbx_strand_id
1 'polypeptide(L)'
;MIQYLQQIADLKTKFHHFQIIQIPREENAKADSLSKLASSLEDCGQDTSPYIISLRPGPPGCPAYNHGEDWRTPIIKWIEEGLLPENRWEAARLKTRATRFIIQEHILYKKSYTHPLLRCLSTGRDSHFTRNT
;
A
#
# COMPACT_ATOMS: atom_id res chain seq x y z
N MET A 1 -24.28 14.53 -3.42
CA MET A 1 -24.62 14.46 -1.98
C MET A 1 -25.62 13.36 -1.62
N ILE A 2 -26.61 13.04 -2.47
CA ILE A 2 -27.67 12.06 -2.15
C ILE A 2 -27.13 10.64 -1.93
N GLN A 3 -26.11 10.21 -2.68
CA GLN A 3 -25.52 8.86 -2.56
C GLN A 3 -24.89 8.60 -1.18
N TYR A 4 -24.18 9.58 -0.60
CA TYR A 4 -23.59 9.44 0.74
C TYR A 4 -24.66 9.36 1.82
N LEU A 5 -25.76 10.11 1.68
CA LEU A 5 -26.88 10.03 2.62
C LEU A 5 -27.54 8.65 2.63
N GLN A 6 -27.70 8.03 1.45
CA GLN A 6 -28.21 6.66 1.34
C GLN A 6 -27.27 5.66 2.04
N GLN A 7 -25.96 5.76 1.80
CA GLN A 7 -24.98 4.89 2.47
C GLN A 7 -24.99 5.04 3.99
N ILE A 8 -25.12 6.27 4.50
CA ILE A 8 -25.22 6.53 5.94
C ILE A 8 -26.51 5.93 6.50
N ALA A 9 -27.63 6.04 5.77
CA ALA A 9 -28.90 5.43 6.18
C ALA A 9 -28.80 3.90 6.28
N ASP A 10 -28.19 3.24 5.29
CA ASP A 10 -27.98 1.80 5.31
C ASP A 10 -27.06 1.37 6.46
N LEU A 11 -25.95 2.09 6.65
CA LEU A 11 -25.00 1.80 7.73
C LEU A 11 -25.62 2.00 9.12
N LYS A 12 -26.49 3.01 9.28
CA LYS A 12 -27.18 3.29 10.53
C LYS A 12 -27.97 2.07 11.02
N THR A 13 -28.59 1.30 10.11
CA THR A 13 -29.37 0.11 10.48
C THR A 13 -28.54 -1.03 11.08
N LYS A 14 -27.21 -1.01 10.88
CA LYS A 14 -26.30 -2.06 11.36
C LYS A 14 -25.87 -1.89 12.82
N PHE A 15 -26.18 -0.75 13.44
CA PHE A 15 -25.80 -0.47 14.83
C PHE A 15 -27.03 -0.45 15.73
N HIS A 16 -26.94 -1.09 16.90
CA HIS A 16 -28.00 -1.05 17.91
C HIS A 16 -28.24 0.35 18.48
N HIS A 17 -27.19 1.18 18.54
CA HIS A 17 -27.26 2.57 18.96
C HIS A 17 -26.22 3.39 18.19
N PHE A 18 -26.58 4.58 17.74
CA PHE A 18 -25.70 5.48 17.00
C PHE A 18 -26.09 6.95 17.26
N GLN A 19 -25.08 7.79 17.46
CA GLN A 19 -25.22 9.22 17.67
C GLN A 19 -24.17 9.97 16.86
N ILE A 20 -24.56 11.10 16.25
CA ILE A 20 -23.64 12.05 15.62
C ILE A 20 -23.54 13.24 16.55
N ILE A 21 -22.31 13.57 16.95
CA ILE A 21 -22.02 14.74 17.77
C ILE A 21 -21.12 15.66 16.95
N GLN A 22 -21.47 16.93 16.92
CA GLN A 22 -20.62 17.95 16.32
C GLN A 22 -19.54 18.33 17.33
N ILE A 23 -18.28 18.20 16.92
CA ILE A 23 -17.12 18.59 17.73
C ILE A 23 -16.37 19.75 17.07
N PRO A 24 -15.76 20.66 17.86
CA PRO A 24 -14.92 21.71 17.32
C PRO A 24 -13.77 21.15 16.49
N ARG A 25 -13.35 21.89 15.46
CA ARG A 25 -12.30 21.44 14.53
C ARG A 25 -10.96 21.18 15.23
N GLU A 26 -10.64 21.98 16.24
CA GLU A 26 -9.44 21.86 17.06
C GLU A 26 -9.36 20.51 17.78
N GLU A 27 -10.51 19.96 18.19
CA GLU A 27 -10.61 18.66 18.87
C GLU A 27 -10.67 17.47 17.89
N ASN A 28 -10.92 17.74 16.60
CA ASN A 28 -10.92 16.72 15.54
C ASN A 28 -9.58 16.62 14.78
N ALA A 29 -8.50 17.15 15.35
CA ALA A 29 -7.20 17.30 14.69
C ALA A 29 -6.66 16.00 14.08
N LYS A 30 -6.95 14.84 14.68
CA LYS A 30 -6.53 13.53 14.17
C LYS A 30 -7.26 13.13 12.88
N ALA A 31 -8.58 13.33 12.80
CA ALA A 31 -9.31 13.03 11.57
C ALA A 31 -8.94 14.03 10.47
N ASP A 32 -8.75 15.30 10.85
CA ASP A 32 -8.31 16.36 9.94
C ASP A 32 -6.92 16.08 9.36
N SER A 33 -5.96 15.60 10.15
CA SER A 33 -4.63 15.24 9.66
C SER A 33 -4.70 14.06 8.68
N LEU A 34 -5.50 13.03 8.97
CA LEU A 34 -5.72 11.91 8.07
C LEU A 34 -6.40 12.32 6.77
N SER A 35 -7.41 13.20 6.83
CA SER A 35 -8.10 13.70 5.64
C SER A 35 -7.14 14.50 4.75
N LYS A 36 -6.28 15.35 5.33
CA LYS A 36 -5.26 16.11 4.59
C LYS A 36 -4.23 15.18 3.93
N LEU A 37 -3.79 14.14 4.63
CA LEU A 37 -2.89 13.13 4.07
C LEU A 37 -3.52 12.41 2.88
N ALA A 38 -4.79 12.02 2.99
CA ALA A 38 -5.52 11.38 1.90
C ALA A 38 -5.66 12.31 0.68
N SER A 39 -6.06 13.57 0.89
CA SER A 39 -6.16 14.55 -0.20
C SER A 39 -4.81 14.85 -0.86
N SER A 40 -3.72 14.92 -0.09
CA SER A 40 -2.37 15.09 -0.64
C SER A 40 -1.90 13.89 -1.48
N LEU A 41 -2.44 12.70 -1.22
CA LEU A 41 -2.12 11.50 -2.01
C LEU A 41 -2.88 11.48 -3.34
N GLU A 42 -4.05 12.12 -3.42
CA GLU A 42 -4.82 12.23 -4.66
C GLU A 42 -4.25 13.27 -5.63
N ASP A 43 -3.60 14.32 -5.11
CA ASP A 43 -3.03 15.42 -5.89
C ASP A 43 -1.66 15.07 -6.52
N CYS A 44 -1.08 13.94 -6.12
CA CYS A 44 0.11 13.38 -6.73
C CYS A 44 -0.27 12.03 -7.33
N GLY A 45 -0.30 11.90 -8.65
CA GLY A 45 -0.50 10.62 -9.36
C GLY A 45 0.63 9.58 -9.12
N GLN A 46 1.28 9.60 -7.97
CA GLN A 46 2.47 8.84 -7.64
C GLN A 46 2.42 8.36 -6.18
N ASP A 47 2.18 7.05 -6.03
CA ASP A 47 2.89 6.04 -5.22
C ASP A 47 3.75 6.48 -4.01
N THR A 48 3.38 7.55 -3.31
CA THR A 48 3.81 7.79 -1.94
C THR A 48 2.85 7.00 -1.08
N SER A 49 3.08 5.69 -0.96
CA SER A 49 2.43 4.92 0.10
C SER A 49 3.02 5.47 1.41
N PRO A 50 2.26 6.20 2.25
CA PRO A 50 2.63 6.21 3.66
C PRO A 50 2.74 4.75 4.09
N TYR A 51 3.67 4.45 4.99
CA TYR A 51 3.71 3.16 5.68
C TYR A 51 2.41 3.00 6.47
N ILE A 52 1.35 2.56 5.81
CA ILE A 52 0.15 2.08 6.49
C ILE A 52 0.51 0.67 6.92
N ILE A 53 0.90 0.53 8.19
CA ILE A 53 0.88 -0.77 8.85
C ILE A 53 -0.61 -1.15 8.91
N SER A 54 -1.09 -1.82 7.86
CA SER A 54 -2.45 -2.32 7.82
C SER A 54 -2.52 -3.52 8.76
N LEU A 55 -3.05 -3.30 9.96
CA LEU A 55 -3.36 -4.37 10.91
C LEU A 55 -4.55 -5.25 10.47
N ARG A 56 -5.13 -4.99 9.28
CA ARG A 56 -6.24 -5.76 8.72
C ARG A 56 -5.94 -6.25 7.30
N PRO A 57 -6.42 -7.46 6.93
CA PRO A 57 -6.48 -7.88 5.54
C PRO A 57 -7.35 -6.87 4.75
N GLY A 58 -6.87 -6.45 3.59
CA GLY A 58 -7.64 -5.57 2.70
C GLY A 58 -8.94 -6.24 2.19
N PRO A 59 -9.92 -5.46 1.71
CA PRO A 59 -11.17 -6.00 1.20
C PRO A 59 -10.95 -6.99 0.03
N PRO A 60 -11.84 -7.98 -0.16
CA PRO A 60 -11.74 -8.94 -1.24
C PRO A 60 -11.86 -8.21 -2.59
N GLY A 61 -10.83 -8.31 -3.42
CA GLY A 61 -10.67 -7.54 -4.67
C GLY A 61 -9.46 -6.61 -4.67
N CYS A 62 -8.92 -6.27 -3.49
CA CYS A 62 -7.51 -5.94 -3.40
C CYS A 62 -6.72 -7.24 -3.58
N PRO A 63 -5.61 -7.28 -4.33
CA PRO A 63 -4.69 -8.40 -4.23
C PRO A 63 -4.06 -8.34 -2.84
N ALA A 64 -4.78 -8.85 -1.85
CA ALA A 64 -4.21 -9.33 -0.61
C ALA A 64 -3.13 -10.33 -1.05
N TYR A 65 -1.90 -9.88 -0.90
CA TYR A 65 -0.72 -10.62 -1.30
C TYR A 65 -0.78 -11.96 -0.57
N ASN A 66 -0.83 -13.06 -1.33
CA ASN A 66 -0.99 -14.40 -0.78
C ASN A 66 -0.02 -14.62 0.38
N HIS A 67 -0.58 -14.99 1.54
CA HIS A 67 0.15 -15.27 2.78
C HIS A 67 0.96 -16.57 2.68
N GLY A 68 2.05 -16.55 1.90
CA GLY A 68 2.98 -17.68 1.84
C GLY A 68 4.25 -17.40 1.04
N GLU A 69 4.15 -16.64 -0.05
CA GLU A 69 5.31 -16.35 -0.90
C GLU A 69 5.76 -14.90 -0.75
N ASP A 70 7.08 -14.70 -0.71
CA ASP A 70 7.65 -13.36 -0.71
C ASP A 70 7.32 -12.68 -2.04
N TRP A 71 6.38 -11.75 -2.01
CA TRP A 71 6.68 -10.39 -2.42
C TRP A 71 7.47 -10.19 -3.72
N ARG A 72 8.76 -10.21 -3.46
CA ARG A 72 9.85 -9.81 -4.32
C ARG A 72 10.23 -10.91 -5.29
N THR A 73 9.92 -12.17 -4.98
CA THR A 73 10.30 -13.37 -5.75
C THR A 73 9.98 -13.25 -7.24
N PRO A 74 8.73 -12.94 -7.67
CA PRO A 74 8.44 -12.83 -9.10
C PRO A 74 9.18 -11.66 -9.77
N ILE A 75 9.50 -10.60 -9.03
CA ILE A 75 10.23 -9.43 -9.56
C ILE A 75 11.71 -9.78 -9.71
N ILE A 76 12.29 -10.44 -8.71
CA ILE A 76 13.69 -10.89 -8.72
C ILE A 76 13.91 -11.88 -9.86
N LYS A 77 13.07 -12.91 -9.99
CA LYS A 77 13.15 -13.88 -11.09
C LYS A 77 13.03 -13.23 -12.47
N TRP A 78 12.20 -12.21 -12.62
CA TRP A 78 12.13 -11.47 -13.89
C TRP A 78 13.39 -10.66 -14.18
N ILE A 79 13.94 -9.95 -13.17
CA ILE A 79 15.11 -9.09 -13.37
C ILE A 79 16.41 -9.89 -13.53
N GLU A 80 16.59 -10.98 -12.78
CA GLU A 80 17.80 -11.81 -12.83
C GLU A 80 17.72 -12.93 -13.89
N GLU A 81 16.58 -13.63 -13.96
CA GLU A 81 16.44 -14.86 -14.79
C GLU A 81 15.60 -14.64 -16.05
N GLY A 82 14.94 -13.48 -16.20
CA GLY A 82 14.08 -13.19 -17.35
C GLY A 82 12.77 -14.01 -17.38
N LEU A 83 12.40 -14.65 -16.27
CA LEU A 83 11.22 -15.50 -16.23
C LEU A 83 9.92 -14.69 -16.19
N LEU A 84 8.97 -15.06 -17.05
CA LEU A 84 7.63 -14.47 -17.12
C LEU A 84 6.55 -15.53 -16.86
N PRO A 85 5.42 -15.15 -16.24
CA PRO A 85 4.23 -15.98 -16.23
C PRO A 85 3.77 -16.29 -17.66
N GLU A 86 3.18 -17.48 -17.84
CA GLU A 86 2.61 -17.90 -19.13
C GLU A 86 1.41 -17.03 -19.53
N ASN A 87 0.67 -16.52 -18.54
CA ASN A 87 -0.44 -15.63 -18.77
C ASN A 87 0.05 -14.24 -19.24
N ARG A 88 -0.30 -13.86 -20.46
CA ARG A 88 0.06 -12.57 -21.08
C ARG A 88 -0.27 -11.36 -20.21
N TRP A 89 -1.38 -11.39 -19.47
CA TRP A 89 -1.83 -10.27 -18.64
C TRP A 89 -0.97 -10.15 -17.38
N GLU A 90 -0.64 -11.28 -16.76
CA GLU A 90 0.25 -11.33 -15.61
C GLU A 90 1.68 -10.95 -15.97
N ALA A 91 2.16 -11.40 -17.13
CA ALA A 91 3.45 -11.02 -17.69
C ALA A 91 3.53 -9.50 -17.96
N ALA A 92 2.52 -8.91 -18.60
CA ALA A 92 2.48 -7.47 -18.83
C ALA A 92 2.45 -6.68 -17.51
N ARG A 93 1.63 -7.13 -16.55
CA ARG A 93 1.56 -6.52 -15.21
C ARG A 93 2.89 -6.61 -14.46
N LEU A 94 3.56 -7.76 -14.52
CA LEU A 94 4.87 -7.97 -13.90
C LEU A 94 5.93 -7.06 -14.51
N LYS A 95 5.98 -6.96 -15.84
CA LYS A 95 6.89 -6.05 -16.56
C LYS A 95 6.70 -4.61 -16.11
N THR A 96 5.46 -4.11 -16.14
CA THR A 96 5.14 -2.74 -15.71
C THR A 96 5.57 -2.51 -14.26
N ARG A 97 5.27 -3.46 -13.36
CA ARG A 97 5.66 -3.37 -11.95
C ARG A 97 7.18 -3.38 -11.77
N ALA A 98 7.90 -4.23 -12.50
CA ALA A 98 9.35 -4.41 -12.38
C ALA A 98 10.16 -3.17 -12.83
N THR A 99 9.61 -2.31 -13.71
CA THR A 99 10.29 -1.09 -14.16
C THR A 99 10.72 -0.17 -13.01
N ARG A 100 10.00 -0.23 -11.88
CA ARG A 100 10.21 0.56 -10.66
C ARG A 100 11.31 0.02 -9.76
N PHE A 101 11.90 -1.12 -10.08
CA PHE A 101 12.90 -1.78 -9.25
C PHE A 101 14.24 -1.94 -9.97
N ILE A 102 15.30 -2.10 -9.19
CA ILE A 102 16.63 -2.51 -9.64
C ILE A 102 17.22 -3.48 -8.63
N ILE A 103 18.17 -4.30 -9.08
CA ILE A 103 18.97 -5.14 -8.20
C ILE A 103 20.39 -4.60 -8.16
N GLN A 104 20.91 -4.41 -6.95
CA GLN A 104 22.32 -4.08 -6.69
C GLN A 104 22.81 -5.05 -5.61
N GLU A 105 23.92 -5.73 -5.86
CA GLU A 105 24.51 -6.68 -4.90
C GLU A 105 23.50 -7.73 -4.37
N HIS A 106 22.66 -8.28 -5.25
CA HIS A 106 21.57 -9.23 -4.92
C HIS A 106 20.47 -8.67 -4.00
N ILE A 107 20.45 -7.35 -3.76
CA ILE A 107 19.42 -6.68 -2.99
C ILE A 107 18.48 -5.95 -3.94
N LEU A 108 17.17 -6.17 -3.76
CA LEU A 108 16.13 -5.47 -4.51
C LEU A 108 15.92 -4.06 -3.94
N TYR A 109 16.04 -3.05 -4.79
CA TYR A 109 15.77 -1.65 -4.47
C TYR A 109 14.61 -1.11 -5.30
N LYS A 110 13.79 -0.25 -4.69
CA LYS A 110 12.78 0.56 -5.39
C LYS A 110 13.44 1.87 -5.84
N LYS A 111 13.30 2.19 -7.13
CA LYS A 111 13.68 3.48 -7.71
C LYS A 111 12.78 4.56 -7.10
N SER A 112 13.38 5.51 -6.38
CA SER A 112 12.68 6.71 -5.93
C SER A 112 12.85 7.82 -6.97
N TYR A 113 11.88 8.74 -7.03
CA TYR A 113 12.01 9.94 -7.86
C TYR A 113 13.03 10.93 -7.27
N THR A 114 13.18 10.93 -5.94
CA THR A 114 13.99 11.88 -5.17
C THR A 114 15.45 11.46 -4.96
N HIS A 115 15.93 10.45 -5.69
CA HIS A 115 17.30 9.93 -5.77
C HIS A 115 17.79 8.84 -4.78
N PRO A 116 17.37 8.68 -3.51
CA PRO A 116 17.84 7.55 -2.72
C PRO A 116 17.09 6.26 -3.08
N LEU A 117 17.84 5.18 -3.36
CA LEU A 117 17.29 3.85 -3.58
C LEU A 117 16.75 3.27 -2.26
N LEU A 118 15.51 2.77 -2.27
CA LEU A 118 14.89 2.19 -1.06
C LEU A 118 15.01 0.67 -1.07
N ARG A 119 15.67 0.11 -0.04
CA ARG A 119 15.83 -1.35 0.11
C ARG A 119 14.48 -2.04 0.36
N CYS A 120 14.16 -3.07 -0.41
CA CYS A 120 12.97 -3.88 -0.24
C CYS A 120 13.21 -5.00 0.79
N LEU A 121 12.36 -5.05 1.81
CA LEU A 121 12.45 -6.04 2.90
C LEU A 121 11.64 -7.31 2.55
N SER A 122 12.16 -8.47 2.97
CA SER A 122 11.45 -9.75 2.88
C SER A 122 10.49 -9.88 4.06
N THR A 123 9.32 -10.47 3.83
CA THR A 123 8.36 -10.77 4.90
C THR A 123 8.79 -11.94 5.80
N GLY A 124 9.88 -12.65 5.44
CA GLY A 124 10.35 -13.84 6.17
C GLY A 124 11.64 -13.66 6.98
N ARG A 125 12.39 -12.57 6.79
CA ARG A 125 13.64 -12.29 7.52
C ARG A 125 13.78 -10.78 7.65
N ASP A 126 14.00 -10.32 8.89
CA ASP A 126 14.39 -8.94 9.31
C ASP A 126 13.39 -8.23 10.24
N SER A 127 12.98 -8.90 11.32
CA SER A 127 12.42 -8.25 12.53
C SER A 127 13.49 -7.66 13.47
N HIS A 128 14.77 -7.62 13.05
CA HIS A 128 15.86 -7.10 13.87
C HIS A 128 16.81 -6.25 13.03
N PHE A 129 16.46 -4.98 12.82
CA PHE A 129 17.45 -3.97 12.44
C PHE A 129 18.11 -3.45 13.72
N THR A 130 19.38 -3.82 13.95
CA THR A 130 20.26 -3.07 14.85
C THR A 130 20.69 -1.77 14.19
N ARG A 131 20.74 -0.71 15.01
CA ARG A 131 21.20 0.63 14.65
C ARG A 131 22.73 0.58 14.51
N ASN A 132 23.26 0.81 13.31
CA ASN A 132 24.70 1.03 13.15
C ASN A 132 25.02 2.46 13.63
N THR A 133 25.81 2.53 14.70
CA THR A 133 26.60 3.70 15.13
C THR A 133 27.84 3.84 14.27
#